data_AF-A0A3C0HG00-F1
#
_entry.id   AF-A0A3C0HG00-F1
#
_cell.length_a   1.000
_cell.length_b   1.000
_cell.length_c   1.000
_cell.angle_alpha   90.00
_cell.angle_beta   90.00
_cell.angle_gamma   90.00
#
_symmetry.space_group_name_H-M   'P 1'
#
loop_
_entity.id
_entity.type
_entity.pdbx_description
1 polymer ?
#
loop_
_entity_poly.entity_id
_entity_poly.type
_entity_poly.pdbx_seq_one_letter_code
_entity_poly.pdbx_strand_id
1 'polypeptide(L)' 'MHSGPFGEFALILLVAALAGLLFARLRQPILIAYIVVGIALGPAGFGLVSAKDQIALLAQIGVA' A
#
# COMPACT_ATOMS: atom_id res chain seq x y z
N MET A 1 13.72 15.13 -12.02
CA MET A 1 12.67 14.22 -12.54
C MET A 1 11.47 14.40 -11.63
N HIS A 2 10.52 15.26 -11.99
CA HIS A 2 9.35 15.55 -11.16
C HIS A 2 8.30 14.45 -11.39
N SER A 3 8.35 13.40 -10.58
CA SER A 3 7.30 12.39 -10.53
C SER A 3 6.03 13.08 -10.01
N GLY A 4 5.04 13.31 -10.88
CA GLY A 4 3.75 13.82 -10.45
C GLY A 4 3.09 12.86 -9.44
N PRO A 5 2.10 13.32 -8.65
CA PRO A 5 1.46 12.53 -7.59
C PRO A 5 0.94 11.15 -8.04
N PHE A 6 0.62 10.98 -9.31
CA PHE A 6 0.25 9.69 -9.91
C PHE A 6 1.40 8.69 -9.98
N GLY A 7 2.64 9.14 -10.19
CA GLY A 7 3.81 8.28 -10.25
C GLY A 7 4.15 7.66 -8.89
N GLU A 8 3.98 8.43 -7.82
CA GLU A 8 4.14 7.95 -6.45
C GLU A 8 3.05 6.92 -6.09
N PHE A 9 1.80 7.21 -6.46
CA PHE A 9 0.68 6.26 -6.31
C PHE A 9 0.90 4.95 -7.07
N ALA A 10 1.33 5.02 -8.33
CA ALA A 10 1.60 3.85 -9.15
C ALA A 10 2.73 2.98 -8.55
N LEU A 11 3.77 3.61 -8.01
CA LEU A 11 4.88 2.92 -7.35
C LEU A 11 4.41 2.22 -6.05
N ILE A 12 3.58 2.88 -5.25
CA ILE A 12 2.97 2.29 -4.04
C ILE A 12 2.11 1.07 -4.41
N LEU A 13 1.25 1.18 -5.43
CA LEU A 13 0.40 0.08 -5.90
C LEU A 13 1.24 -1.10 -6.43
N LEU A 14 2.29 -0.81 -7.19
CA LEU A 14 3.20 -1.83 -7.72
C LEU A 14 3.90 -2.61 -6.59
N VAL A 15 4.44 -1.89 -5.61
CA VAL A 15 5.12 -2.49 -4.45
C VAL A 15 4.12 -3.32 -3.62
N ALA A 16 2.92 -2.80 -3.39
CA ALA A 16 1.87 -3.52 -2.66
C ALA A 16 1.45 -4.81 -3.38
N ALA A 17 1.28 -4.76 -4.72
CA ALA A 17 0.93 -5.93 -5.52
C ALA A 17 2.03 -7.00 -5.50
N LEU A 18 3.30 -6.61 -5.66
CA LEU A 18 4.44 -7.53 -5.60
C LEU A 18 4.60 -8.16 -4.22
N ALA A 19 4.45 -7.37 -3.16
CA ALA A 19 4.49 -7.88 -1.80
C ALA A 19 3.33 -8.86 -1.55
N GLY A 20 2.10 -8.51 -1.93
CA GLY A 20 0.95 -9.41 -1.81
C GLY A 20 1.16 -10.75 -2.52
N LEU A 21 1.74 -10.73 -3.73
CA LEU A 21 2.06 -11.93 -4.50
C LEU A 21 3.16 -12.77 -3.84
N LEU A 22 4.19 -12.13 -3.27
CA LEU A 22 5.25 -12.80 -2.52
C LEU A 22 4.70 -13.51 -1.28
N PHE A 23 3.87 -12.83 -0.48
CA PHE A 23 3.26 -13.42 0.72
C PHE A 23 2.28 -14.56 0.38
N ALA A 24 1.51 -14.43 -0.72
CA ALA A 24 0.66 -15.50 -1.22
C ALA A 24 1.48 -16.74 -1.61
N ARG A 25 2.64 -16.54 -2.25
CA ARG A 25 3.60 -17.62 -2.59
C ARG A 25 4.21 -18.27 -1.35
N LEU A 26 4.45 -17.52 -0.29
CA LEU A 26 4.97 -18.01 0.99
C LEU A 26 3.95 -18.79 1.83
N ARG A 27 2.72 -19.00 1.32
CA ARG A 27 1.60 -19.64 2.04
C ARG A 27 1.24 -18.94 3.35
N GLN A 28 1.59 -17.67 3.51
CA GLN A 28 1.15 -16.91 4.67
C GLN A 28 -0.31 -16.50 4.49
N PRO A 29 -1.13 -16.53 5.56
CA PRO A 29 -2.46 -15.96 5.55
C PRO A 29 -2.41 -14.55 4.97
N ILE A 30 -3.27 -14.27 3.97
CA ILE A 30 -3.22 -13.01 3.21
C ILE A 30 -3.40 -11.77 4.11
N LEU A 31 -4.07 -11.96 5.26
CA LEU A 31 -4.25 -10.97 6.31
C LEU A 31 -2.91 -10.48 6.88
N ILE A 32 -1.92 -11.36 7.08
CA ILE A 32 -0.58 -11.00 7.57
C ILE A 32 0.15 -10.17 6.52
N ALA A 33 0.00 -10.50 5.24
CA ALA A 33 0.57 -9.74 4.13
C ALA A 33 0.09 -8.28 4.15
N TYR A 34 -1.23 -8.08 4.29
CA TYR A 34 -1.82 -6.74 4.34
C TYR A 34 -1.32 -5.93 5.54
N ILE A 35 -1.16 -6.55 6.71
CA ILE A 35 -0.65 -5.88 7.91
C ILE A 35 0.81 -5.47 7.72
N VAL A 36 1.67 -6.37 7.26
CA VAL A 36 3.11 -6.09 7.08
C VAL A 36 3.31 -5.01 6.02
N VAL A 37 2.60 -5.10 4.89
CA VAL A 37 2.65 -4.09 3.83
C VAL A 37 2.13 -2.74 4.33
N GLY A 38 1.03 -2.71 5.08
CA GLY A 38 0.47 -1.50 5.67
C GLY A 38 1.40 -0.83 6.69
N ILE A 39 2.11 -1.62 7.51
CA ILE A 39 3.11 -1.08 8.46
C ILE A 39 4.34 -0.57 7.69
N ALA A 40 4.84 -1.33 6.72
CA ALA A 40 6.03 -0.98 5.95
C ALA A 40 5.82 0.29 5.10
N LEU A 41 4.66 0.43 4.45
CA LEU A 41 4.35 1.59 3.61
C LEU A 41 3.72 2.74 4.40
N GLY A 42 3.18 2.44 5.59
CA GLY A 42 2.55 3.41 6.48
C GLY A 42 3.55 4.29 7.26
N PRO A 43 3.03 5.17 8.13
CA PRO A 43 3.84 6.15 8.86
C PRO A 43 4.84 5.54 9.85
N ALA A 44 4.64 4.28 10.25
CA ALA A 44 5.57 3.54 11.10
C ALA A 44 6.76 2.92 10.33
N GLY A 45 6.66 2.82 9.01
CA GLY A 45 7.70 2.26 8.14
C GLY A 45 8.41 3.35 7.32
N PHE A 46 8.31 3.27 6.00
CA PHE A 46 8.96 4.20 5.07
C PHE A 46 8.25 5.57 4.96
N GLY A 47 7.06 5.74 5.55
CA GLY A 47 6.36 7.04 5.55
C GLY A 47 5.95 7.55 4.16
N LEU A 48 5.99 6.68 3.14
CA LEU A 48 5.62 6.98 1.75
C LEU A 48 4.16 7.45 1.62
N VAL A 49 3.34 7.07 2.60
CA VAL A 49 1.94 7.48 2.68
C VAL A 49 1.83 8.82 3.42
N SER A 50 2.02 9.92 2.69
CA SER A 50 1.76 11.29 3.20
C SER A 50 0.38 11.84 2.77
N ALA A 51 -0.25 11.21 1.77
CA ALA A 51 -1.55 11.58 1.20
C ALA A 51 -2.73 11.00 1.99
N LYS A 52 -2.91 11.47 3.24
CA LYS A 52 -3.97 10.96 4.13
C LYS A 52 -5.38 11.16 3.56
N ASP A 53 -5.61 12.27 2.86
CA ASP A 53 -6.94 12.63 2.33
C ASP A 53 -7.36 11.73 1.15
N GLN A 54 -6.47 11.44 0.19
CA GLN A 54 -6.80 10.53 -0.92
C GLN A 54 -7.08 9.10 -0.45
N ILE A 55 -6.34 8.62 0.56
CA ILE A 55 -6.53 7.27 1.09
C ILE A 55 -7.84 7.16 1.87
N ALA A 56 -8.24 8.21 2.60
CA ALA A 56 -9.51 8.25 3.30
C ALA A 56 -10.70 8.12 2.33
N LEU A 57 -10.67 8.81 1.18
CA LEU A 57 -11.70 8.70 0.15
C LEU A 57 -11.77 7.29 -0.46
N LEU A 58 -10.62 6.70 -0.79
CA LEU A 58 -10.55 5.33 -1.32
C LEU A 58 -11.02 4.28 -0.31
N ALA A 59 -10.67 4.43 0.97
CA ALA A 59 -11.11 3.55 2.04
C ALA A 59 -12.62 3.59 2.23
N GLN A 60 -13.23 4.78 2.10
CA GLN A 60 -14.68 4.96 2.21
C GLN A 60 -15.44 4.26 1.08
N ILE A 61 -14.87 4.22 -0.13
CA ILE A 61 -15.42 3.47 -1.28
C ILE A 61 -15.33 1.96 -1.04
N GLY A 62 -14.26 1.46 -0.41
CA GLY A 62 -14.04 0.03 -0.22
C GLY A 62 -14.82 -0.63 0.93
N VAL A 63 -15.32 0.17 1.89
CA VAL A 63 -16.13 -0.31 3.03
C VAL A 63 -17.64 -0.27 2.73
N ALA A 64 -18.07 0.57 1.77
CA ALA A 64 -19.47 0.77 1.41
C ALA A 64 -20.08 -0.37 0.59
#